data_AF-A0A524PL03-F1
#
_entry.id   AF-A0A524PL03-F1
#
_cell.length_a   1.000
_cell.length_b   1.000
_cell.length_c   1.000
_cell.angle_alpha   90.00
_cell.angle_beta   90.00
_cell.angle_gamma   90.00
#
_symmetry.space_group_name_H-M   'P 1'
#
loop_
_entity.id
_entity.type
_entity.pdbx_description
1 polymer ?
#
loop_
_entity_poly.entity_id
_entity_poly.type
_entity_poly.pdbx_seq_one_letter_code
_entity_poly.pdbx_strand_id
1 'polypeptide(L)'
;MRQCESPPRIDLARGLYYHLLAVCRFQGGTDMATTIFHNPIKLVFGEGTVDKVGEEAALLGKHALVVIGGSRAKKTGLLDKVLADLKAHGIATTVFDGVTPNPRSSTIDEGARVAVKNNVDLIIGVGGGSVMDASKAIRLAY
;
A
#
# COMPACT_ATOMS: atom_id res chain seq x y z
N MET A 1 8.44 -16.88 -37.26
CA MET A 1 8.29 -17.78 -36.10
C MET A 1 9.55 -17.67 -35.25
N ARG A 2 9.47 -17.02 -34.08
CA ARG A 2 10.46 -17.19 -33.01
C ARG A 2 9.66 -17.52 -31.76
N GLN A 3 9.85 -18.75 -31.27
CA GLN A 3 9.19 -19.26 -30.07
C GLN A 3 9.63 -18.44 -28.85
N CYS A 4 8.67 -17.98 -28.06
CA CYS A 4 8.93 -17.55 -26.69
C CYS A 4 9.06 -18.80 -25.83
N GLU A 5 10.24 -19.02 -25.25
CA GLU A 5 10.41 -20.00 -24.18
C GLU A 5 9.93 -19.39 -22.85
N SER A 6 9.17 -20.17 -22.08
CA SER A 6 8.72 -19.78 -20.74
C SER A 6 9.86 -19.94 -19.72
N PRO A 7 10.15 -18.94 -18.87
CA PRO A 7 11.15 -19.10 -17.82
C PRO A 7 10.68 -20.12 -16.76
N PRO A 8 11.61 -20.76 -16.03
CA PRO A 8 11.31 -21.85 -15.11
C PRO A 8 10.50 -21.37 -13.90
N ARG A 9 9.61 -22.23 -13.39
CA ARG A 9 8.82 -21.98 -12.18
C ARG A 9 9.72 -22.02 -10.94
N ILE A 10 9.61 -21.00 -10.08
CA ILE A 10 10.31 -20.90 -8.80
C ILE A 10 9.27 -20.74 -7.66
N ASP A 11 9.59 -21.40 -6.55
CA ASP A 11 8.80 -21.70 -5.35
C ASP A 11 8.28 -20.48 -4.55
N LEU A 12 7.07 -20.61 -3.99
CA LEU A 12 6.14 -19.57 -3.51
C LEU A 12 6.38 -19.07 -2.06
N ALA A 13 7.41 -19.54 -1.38
CA ALA A 13 7.50 -19.44 0.09
C ALA A 13 8.10 -18.12 0.66
N ARG A 14 8.60 -17.18 -0.16
CA ARG A 14 9.39 -16.01 0.35
C ARG A 14 8.93 -14.62 -0.09
N GLY A 15 7.64 -14.42 -0.39
CA GLY A 15 6.99 -13.11 -0.27
C GLY A 15 7.59 -11.90 -1.03
N LEU A 16 8.44 -12.11 -2.03
CA LEU A 16 8.96 -11.07 -2.92
C LEU A 16 8.44 -11.35 -4.33
N TYR A 17 7.35 -10.69 -4.70
CA TYR A 17 6.81 -10.77 -6.06
C TYR A 17 7.26 -9.56 -6.88
N TYR A 18 8.07 -9.80 -7.91
CA TYR A 18 8.20 -8.88 -9.04
C TYR A 18 8.05 -9.63 -10.36
N HIS A 19 6.98 -9.31 -11.09
CA HIS A 19 7.02 -9.20 -12.55
C HIS A 19 6.21 -7.97 -12.96
N LEU A 20 6.91 -6.88 -13.26
CA LEU A 20 6.36 -5.69 -13.88
C LEU A 20 6.60 -5.81 -15.39
N LEU A 21 5.53 -5.83 -16.20
CA LEU A 21 5.68 -5.46 -17.61
C LEU A 21 4.54 -4.51 -18.01
N ALA A 22 4.91 -3.23 -18.13
CA ALA A 22 4.07 -2.18 -18.70
C ALA A 22 4.42 -2.03 -20.18
N VAL A 23 3.43 -2.09 -21.08
CA VAL A 23 3.63 -1.71 -22.49
C VAL A 23 2.56 -0.71 -22.89
N CYS A 24 3.01 0.51 -23.16
CA CYS A 24 2.23 1.63 -23.66
C CYS A 24 2.67 1.90 -25.10
N ARG A 25 1.74 2.13 -26.03
CA ARG A 25 2.04 3.00 -27.18
C ARG A 25 0.80 3.76 -27.64
N PHE A 26 1.08 4.99 -28.06
CA PHE A 26 0.18 6.13 -28.17
C PHE A 26 0.30 6.78 -29.56
N GLN A 27 -0.77 7.50 -29.94
CA GLN A 27 -0.96 8.45 -31.05
C GLN A 27 -0.49 8.07 -32.48
N GLY A 28 -1.42 7.46 -33.23
CA GLY A 28 -1.46 7.49 -34.70
C GLY A 28 -2.35 6.40 -35.31
N GLY A 29 -3.45 6.79 -35.98
CA GLY A 29 -4.21 5.94 -36.92
C GLY A 29 -5.34 5.08 -36.31
N THR A 30 -6.48 5.04 -37.00
CA THR A 30 -7.71 4.33 -36.61
C THR A 30 -7.63 2.81 -36.86
N ASP A 31 -7.27 2.04 -35.83
CA ASP A 31 -7.96 0.83 -35.34
C ASP A 31 -7.27 0.36 -34.03
N MET A 32 -8.00 0.18 -32.92
CA MET A 32 -7.45 0.02 -31.55
C MET A 32 -7.95 -1.26 -30.87
N ALA A 33 -7.05 -2.16 -30.45
CA ALA A 33 -7.32 -3.08 -29.36
C ALA A 33 -6.02 -3.62 -28.73
N THR A 34 -5.80 -3.31 -27.44
CA THR A 34 -5.33 -4.26 -26.41
C THR A 34 -5.41 -3.58 -25.03
N THR A 35 -6.13 -4.20 -24.11
CA THR A 35 -6.13 -3.87 -22.67
C THR A 35 -5.73 -5.12 -21.90
N ILE A 36 -4.62 -5.05 -21.16
CA ILE A 36 -4.22 -6.10 -20.22
C ILE A 36 -4.04 -5.45 -18.86
N PHE A 37 -4.82 -5.90 -17.87
CA PHE A 37 -4.77 -5.46 -16.47
C PHE A 37 -4.58 -6.68 -15.57
N HIS A 38 -3.40 -6.79 -14.96
CA HIS A 38 -3.09 -7.84 -14.00
C HIS A 38 -2.74 -7.19 -12.66
N ASN A 39 -3.57 -7.43 -11.64
CA ASN A 39 -3.35 -6.93 -10.29
C ASN A 39 -3.36 -8.08 -9.27
N PRO A 40 -2.19 -8.48 -8.73
CA PRO A 40 -2.09 -9.63 -7.83
C PRO A 40 -2.49 -9.31 -6.37
N ILE A 41 -2.97 -8.10 -6.08
CA ILE A 41 -3.42 -7.69 -4.73
C ILE A 41 -4.95 -7.60 -4.65
N LYS A 42 -5.48 -7.80 -3.44
CA LYS A 42 -6.89 -7.61 -3.14
C LYS A 42 -7.25 -6.12 -3.23
N LEU A 43 -8.28 -5.81 -4.01
CA LEU A 43 -8.86 -4.47 -4.11
C LEU A 43 -10.25 -4.49 -3.47
N VAL A 44 -10.44 -3.72 -2.42
CA VAL A 44 -11.75 -3.48 -1.81
C VAL A 44 -12.17 -2.07 -2.19
N PHE A 45 -13.22 -1.93 -3.00
CA PHE A 45 -13.69 -0.66 -3.53
C PHE A 45 -15.22 -0.54 -3.42
N GLY A 46 -15.70 0.67 -3.14
CA GLY A 46 -17.11 0.98 -2.96
C GLY A 46 -17.33 1.97 -1.82
N GLU A 47 -18.54 2.52 -1.73
CA GLU A 47 -18.94 3.37 -0.61
C GLU A 47 -18.92 2.57 0.71
N GLY A 48 -18.49 3.21 1.80
CA GLY A 48 -18.41 2.57 3.11
C GLY A 48 -17.31 1.52 3.29
N THR A 49 -16.50 1.23 2.26
CA THR A 49 -15.47 0.17 2.36
C THR A 49 -14.36 0.43 3.37
N VAL A 50 -14.20 1.69 3.83
CA VAL A 50 -13.28 2.03 4.93
C VAL A 50 -13.63 1.30 6.24
N ASP A 51 -14.90 0.91 6.43
CA ASP A 51 -15.36 0.15 7.61
C ASP A 51 -14.89 -1.31 7.61
N LYS A 52 -14.15 -1.74 6.58
CA LYS A 52 -13.54 -3.07 6.48
C LYS A 52 -12.06 -3.06 6.83
N VAL A 53 -11.46 -1.91 7.13
CA VAL A 53 -10.00 -1.83 7.31
C VAL A 53 -9.53 -2.67 8.50
N GLY A 54 -10.31 -2.73 9.58
CA GLY A 54 -10.05 -3.54 10.75
C GLY A 54 -10.14 -5.03 10.47
N GLU A 55 -11.18 -5.47 9.76
CA GLU A 55 -11.35 -6.86 9.31
C GLU A 55 -10.15 -7.32 8.48
N GLU A 56 -9.74 -6.53 7.48
CA GLU A 56 -8.61 -6.87 6.61
C GLU A 56 -7.26 -6.82 7.36
N ALA A 57 -7.08 -5.83 8.25
CA ALA A 57 -5.87 -5.69 9.05
C ALA A 57 -5.66 -6.85 10.03
N ALA A 58 -6.75 -7.35 10.63
CA ALA A 58 -6.71 -8.45 11.59
C ALA A 58 -6.20 -9.77 11.00
N LEU A 59 -6.26 -9.94 9.67
CA LEU A 59 -5.70 -11.09 8.96
C LEU A 59 -4.17 -11.01 8.83
N LEU A 60 -3.58 -9.82 8.99
CA LEU A 60 -2.17 -9.56 8.71
C LEU A 60 -1.32 -9.39 9.98
N GLY A 61 -1.90 -8.91 11.08
CA GLY A 61 -1.15 -8.69 12.31
C GLY A 61 -2.00 -8.09 13.44
N LYS A 62 -1.33 -7.62 14.50
CA LYS A 62 -1.95 -7.07 15.71
C LYS A 62 -1.55 -5.62 15.99
N HIS A 63 -0.50 -5.11 15.36
CA HIS A 63 -0.07 -3.71 15.53
C HIS A 63 0.24 -3.03 14.20
N ALA A 64 -0.56 -2.06 13.80
CA ALA A 64 -0.40 -1.31 12.56
C ALA A 64 0.36 0.01 12.74
N LEU A 65 1.28 0.32 11.83
CA LEU A 65 1.75 1.68 11.58
C LEU A 65 0.78 2.38 10.61
N VAL A 66 0.05 3.38 11.09
CA VAL A 66 -0.85 4.19 10.28
C VAL A 66 -0.08 5.40 9.75
N VAL A 67 0.24 5.39 8.46
CA VAL A 67 1.00 6.45 7.79
C VAL A 67 0.04 7.45 7.17
N ILE A 68 0.23 8.71 7.53
CA ILE A 68 -0.55 9.83 7.00
C ILE A 68 0.37 10.94 6.50
N GLY A 69 -0.17 11.76 5.62
CA GLY A 69 0.45 12.99 5.15
C GLY A 69 -0.55 14.13 5.17
N GLY A 70 -0.04 15.36 5.13
CA GLY A 70 -0.87 16.57 5.18
C GLY A 70 -1.93 16.59 6.28
N SER A 71 -2.86 17.55 6.21
CA SER A 71 -3.94 17.65 7.20
C SER A 71 -5.26 16.99 6.80
N ARG A 72 -5.37 16.47 5.56
CA ARG A 72 -6.69 16.11 4.98
C ARG A 72 -7.35 14.94 5.70
N ALA A 73 -6.62 13.85 5.92
CA ALA A 73 -7.15 12.67 6.61
C ALA A 73 -7.65 12.99 8.04
N LYS A 74 -6.95 13.91 8.73
CA LYS A 74 -7.37 14.44 10.04
C LYS A 74 -8.62 15.32 9.93
N LYS A 75 -8.59 16.31 9.03
CA LYS A 75 -9.68 17.29 8.86
C LYS A 75 -11.00 16.66 8.43
N THR A 76 -10.97 15.58 7.66
CA THR A 76 -12.18 14.89 7.20
C THR A 76 -12.69 13.83 8.18
N GLY A 77 -12.02 13.60 9.32
CA GLY A 77 -12.34 12.52 10.25
C GLY A 77 -12.05 11.12 9.72
N LEU A 78 -11.39 11.00 8.55
CA LEU A 78 -11.06 9.71 7.94
C LEU A 78 -10.08 8.93 8.81
N LEU A 79 -9.08 9.63 9.36
CA LEU A 79 -8.11 9.03 10.28
C LEU A 79 -8.83 8.45 11.51
N ASP A 80 -9.71 9.24 12.13
CA ASP A 80 -10.42 8.83 13.34
C ASP A 80 -11.30 7.60 13.08
N LYS A 81 -11.97 7.58 11.93
CA LYS A 81 -12.75 6.42 11.48
C LYS A 81 -11.89 5.16 11.33
N VAL A 82 -10.74 5.26 10.69
CA VAL A 82 -9.79 4.13 10.53
C VAL A 82 -9.25 3.66 11.89
N LEU A 83 -8.84 4.57 12.76
CA LEU A 83 -8.32 4.21 14.09
C LEU A 83 -9.39 3.56 14.96
N ALA A 84 -10.63 4.04 14.90
CA ALA A 84 -11.75 3.47 15.61
C ALA A 84 -12.05 2.03 15.15
N ASP A 85 -12.08 1.80 13.83
CA ASP A 85 -12.34 0.48 13.27
C ASP A 85 -11.21 -0.52 13.58
N LEU A 86 -9.95 -0.10 13.46
CA LEU A 86 -8.79 -0.91 13.85
C LEU A 86 -8.85 -1.30 15.33
N LYS A 87 -9.20 -0.34 16.20
CA LYS A 87 -9.36 -0.60 17.63
C LYS A 87 -10.50 -1.58 17.92
N ALA A 88 -11.63 -1.46 17.22
CA ALA A 88 -12.77 -2.37 17.37
C ALA A 88 -12.39 -3.83 17.02
N HIS A 89 -11.42 -4.01 16.12
CA HIS A 89 -10.90 -5.31 15.71
C HIS A 89 -9.65 -5.75 16.51
N GLY A 90 -9.33 -5.06 17.61
CA GLY A 90 -8.22 -5.42 18.49
C GLY A 90 -6.83 -5.16 17.91
N ILE A 91 -6.71 -4.22 16.98
CA ILE A 91 -5.44 -3.82 16.35
C ILE A 91 -4.88 -2.60 17.08
N ALA A 92 -3.70 -2.75 17.67
CA ALA A 92 -2.92 -1.64 18.20
C ALA A 92 -2.45 -0.74 17.05
N THR A 93 -2.34 0.57 17.30
CA THR A 93 -1.98 1.53 16.25
C THR A 93 -0.89 2.47 16.72
N THR A 94 0.09 2.71 15.85
CA THR A 94 1.05 3.81 15.95
C THR A 94 0.84 4.71 14.75
N VAL A 95 0.65 6.01 14.97
CA VAL A 95 0.46 6.97 13.86
C VAL A 95 1.80 7.61 13.50
N PHE A 96 2.15 7.54 12.22
CA PHE A 96 3.26 8.30 11.64
C PHE A 96 2.71 9.37 10.72
N ASP A 97 2.91 10.64 11.12
CA ASP A 97 2.48 11.82 10.39
C ASP A 97 3.69 12.62 9.89
N GLY A 98 3.53 13.33 8.79
CA GLY A 98 4.59 14.16 8.20
C GLY A 98 4.94 13.79 6.77
N VAL A 99 4.21 12.87 6.13
CA VAL A 99 4.44 12.58 4.71
C VAL A 99 4.03 13.80 3.87
N THR A 100 4.99 14.36 3.14
CA THR A 100 4.78 15.44 2.18
C THR A 100 4.67 14.90 0.75
N PRO A 101 4.12 15.69 -0.20
CA PRO A 101 4.25 15.37 -1.62
C PRO A 101 5.70 15.06 -2.00
N ASN A 102 5.93 14.01 -2.79
CA ASN A 102 7.26 13.50 -3.14
C ASN A 102 8.14 13.27 -1.90
N PRO A 103 7.81 12.25 -1.07
CA PRO A 103 8.48 12.02 0.20
C PRO A 103 9.98 11.81 0.01
N ARG A 104 10.78 12.42 0.89
CA ARG A 104 12.24 12.24 0.90
C ARG A 104 12.59 10.90 1.55
N SER A 105 13.74 10.33 1.18
CA SER A 105 14.30 9.13 1.83
C SER A 105 14.41 9.30 3.34
N SER A 106 14.79 10.47 3.83
CA SER A 106 14.87 10.76 5.27
C SER A 106 13.54 10.55 6.01
N THR A 107 12.41 10.88 5.38
CA THR A 107 11.06 10.66 5.94
C THR A 107 10.72 9.17 5.94
N ILE A 108 11.16 8.43 4.93
CA ILE A 108 11.01 6.96 4.87
C ILE A 108 11.81 6.30 6.00
N ASP A 109 13.07 6.70 6.18
CA ASP A 109 13.94 6.17 7.22
C ASP A 109 13.43 6.49 8.63
N GLU A 110 12.78 7.63 8.81
CA GLU A 110 12.10 7.97 10.06
C GLU A 110 10.89 7.07 10.30
N GLY A 111 10.03 6.89 9.30
CA GLY A 111 8.89 5.97 9.38
C GLY A 111 9.32 4.53 9.68
N ALA A 112 10.40 4.05 9.05
CA ALA A 112 10.95 2.72 9.29
C ALA A 112 11.48 2.56 10.72
N ARG A 113 12.19 3.57 11.25
CA ARG A 113 12.62 3.59 12.65
C ARG A 113 11.44 3.55 13.62
N VAL A 114 10.36 4.27 13.31
CA VAL A 114 9.12 4.23 14.12
C VAL A 114 8.48 2.84 14.06
N ALA A 115 8.41 2.20 12.89
CA ALA A 115 7.93 0.83 12.74
C ALA A 115 8.72 -0.17 13.61
N VAL A 116 10.05 -0.19 13.48
CA VAL A 116 10.93 -1.06 14.27
C VAL A 116 10.76 -0.82 15.76
N LYS A 117 10.83 0.44 16.19
CA LYS A 117 10.75 0.81 17.61
C LYS A 117 9.45 0.33 18.27
N ASN A 118 8.36 0.30 17.51
CA ASN A 118 7.04 -0.08 18.02
C ASN A 118 6.66 -1.53 17.70
N ASN A 119 7.54 -2.33 17.08
CA ASN A 119 7.29 -3.71 16.68
C ASN A 119 5.98 -3.88 15.87
N VAL A 120 5.80 -3.05 14.85
CA VAL A 120 4.58 -3.08 14.02
C VAL A 120 4.57 -4.29 13.09
N ASP A 121 3.42 -4.95 12.93
CA ASP A 121 3.28 -6.11 12.05
C ASP A 121 2.92 -5.71 10.61
N LEU A 122 2.25 -4.56 10.45
CA LEU A 122 1.68 -4.10 9.19
C LEU A 122 1.73 -2.57 9.07
N ILE A 123 1.60 -2.08 7.83
CA ILE A 123 1.55 -0.64 7.52
C ILE A 123 0.25 -0.33 6.78
N ILE A 124 -0.45 0.72 7.21
CA ILE A 124 -1.69 1.21 6.62
C ILE A 124 -1.48 2.66 6.18
N GLY A 125 -1.46 2.90 4.86
CA GLY A 125 -1.38 4.25 4.30
C GLY A 125 -2.75 4.88 4.14
N VAL A 126 -3.00 6.01 4.82
CA VAL A 126 -4.27 6.76 4.72
C VAL A 126 -4.03 8.12 4.05
N GLY A 127 -4.18 8.16 2.73
CA GLY A 127 -3.98 9.38 1.95
C GLY A 127 -3.90 9.12 0.44
N GLY A 128 -3.35 10.11 -0.28
CA GLY A 128 -3.14 10.02 -1.73
C GLY A 128 -1.85 9.29 -2.13
N GLY A 129 -1.42 9.47 -3.38
CA GLY A 129 -0.26 8.78 -3.96
C GLY A 129 1.01 8.87 -3.12
N SER A 130 1.39 10.07 -2.65
CA SER A 130 2.60 10.26 -1.85
C SER A 130 2.59 9.50 -0.52
N VAL A 131 1.44 9.35 0.13
CA VAL A 131 1.28 8.54 1.34
C VAL A 131 1.44 7.06 1.02
N MET A 132 0.86 6.62 -0.10
CA MET A 132 0.96 5.24 -0.56
C MET A 132 2.41 4.87 -0.93
N ASP A 133 3.11 5.75 -1.62
CA ASP A 133 4.52 5.57 -1.99
C ASP A 133 5.42 5.54 -0.74
N ALA A 134 5.19 6.45 0.21
CA ALA A 134 5.90 6.44 1.48
C ALA A 134 5.65 5.14 2.26
N SER A 135 4.40 4.69 2.34
CA SER A 135 4.04 3.46 3.07
C SER A 135 4.74 2.23 2.49
N LYS A 136 4.79 2.10 1.16
CA LYS A 136 5.52 1.04 0.47
C LYS A 136 7.01 1.11 0.74
N ALA A 137 7.60 2.30 0.65
CA ALA A 137 9.03 2.50 0.87
C ALA A 137 9.42 2.20 2.32
N ILE A 138 8.60 2.61 3.30
CA ILE A 138 8.81 2.30 4.72
C ILE A 138 8.80 0.79 4.92
N ARG A 139 7.84 0.07 4.32
CA ARG A 139 7.76 -1.40 4.43
C ARG A 139 8.98 -2.11 3.86
N LEU A 140 9.60 -1.57 2.81
CA LEU A 140 10.81 -2.11 2.20
C LEU A 140 12.06 -1.84 3.04
N ALA A 141 12.06 -0.75 3.83
CA ALA A 141 13.18 -0.36 4.68
C ALA A 141 13.12 -0.97 6.10
N TYR A 142 12.02 -1.64 6.46
CA TYR A 142 11.73 -2.23 7.77
C TYR A 142 11.72 -3.77 7.72
#